data_AF-A0A2N9JEQ8-F1
#
_entry.id   AF-A0A2N9JEQ8-F1
#
_cell.length_a   1.000
_cell.length_b   1.000
_cell.length_c   1.000
_cell.angle_alpha   90.00
_cell.angle_beta   90.00
_cell.angle_gamma   90.00
#
_symmetry.space_group_name_H-M   'P 1'
#
loop_
_entity.id
_entity.type
_entity.pdbx_description
1 polymer ?
#
loop_
_entity_poly.entity_id
_entity_poly.type
_entity_poly.pdbx_seq_one_letter_code
_entity_poly.pdbx_strand_id
1 'polypeptide(L)' 'MEANAAAVDAFIAWLGDQPELVAAAKLELRGRDLACWCTPDLPCHADVWLAIANGETSQPDTGYA' A
#
# COMPACT_ATOMS: atom_id res chain seq x y z
N MET A 1 -8.25 7.64 -14.19
CA MET A 1 -8.08 6.18 -14.38
C MET A 1 -6.65 5.77 -14.72
N GLU A 2 -5.76 6.62 -15.23
CA GLU A 2 -4.31 6.32 -15.20
C GLU A 2 -3.59 6.95 -14.00
N ALA A 3 -4.09 8.08 -13.50
CA ALA A 3 -3.42 8.86 -12.46
C ALA A 3 -3.25 8.11 -11.12
N ASN A 4 -4.25 7.33 -10.65
CA ASN A 4 -4.13 6.57 -9.39
C ASN A 4 -3.07 5.49 -9.49
N ALA A 5 -3.13 4.68 -10.55
CA ALA A 5 -2.15 3.62 -10.80
C ALA A 5 -0.75 4.21 -10.92
N ALA A 6 -0.56 5.24 -11.75
CA ALA A 6 0.74 5.90 -11.90
C ALA A 6 1.24 6.53 -10.57
N ALA A 7 0.34 7.10 -9.76
CA ALA A 7 0.71 7.64 -8.45
C ALA A 7 1.12 6.53 -7.47
N VAL A 8 0.44 5.38 -7.48
CA VAL A 8 0.79 4.22 -6.66
C VAL A 8 2.11 3.61 -7.12
N ASP A 9 2.35 3.49 -8.43
CA ASP A 9 3.62 3.00 -8.97
C ASP A 9 4.79 3.91 -8.58
N ALA A 10 4.61 5.23 -8.70
CA ALA A 10 5.61 6.21 -8.27
C ALA A 10 5.85 6.15 -6.76
N PHE A 11 4.80 5.91 -5.97
CA PHE A 11 4.89 5.73 -4.52
C PHE A 11 5.67 4.46 -4.16
N ILE A 12 5.41 3.33 -4.81
CA ILE A 12 6.16 2.08 -4.61
C ILE A 12 7.64 2.28 -4.96
N ALA A 13 7.92 2.93 -6.09
CA ALA A 13 9.30 3.22 -6.49
C ALA A 13 10.02 4.08 -5.44
N TRP A 14 9.36 5.13 -4.94
CA TRP A 14 9.91 5.99 -3.89
C TRP A 14 10.17 5.25 -2.58
N LEU A 15 9.31 4.29 -2.20
CA LEU A 15 9.53 3.48 -1.00
C LEU A 15 10.80 2.62 -1.06
N GLY A 16 11.26 2.26 -2.27
CA GLY A 16 12.53 1.54 -2.47
C GLY A 16 13.73 2.29 -1.88
N ASP A 17 13.67 3.62 -1.83
CA ASP A 17 14.70 4.49 -1.26
C ASP A 17 14.44 4.88 0.21
N GLN A 18 13.43 4.30 0.86
CA GLN A 18 13.01 4.65 2.24
C GLN A 18 13.06 3.45 3.21
N PRO A 19 14.24 2.81 3.42
CA PRO A 19 14.33 1.59 4.20
C PRO A 19 13.90 1.76 5.66
N GLU A 20 14.16 2.92 6.27
CA GLU A 20 13.76 3.20 7.65
C GLU A 20 12.24 3.36 7.78
N LEU A 21 11.59 4.03 6.82
CA LEU A 21 10.13 4.18 6.80
C LEU A 21 9.44 2.84 6.61
N VAL A 22 9.95 2.00 5.70
CA VAL A 22 9.43 0.65 5.48
C VAL A 22 9.60 -0.22 6.73
N ALA A 23 10.72 -0.10 7.45
CA ALA A 23 10.95 -0.80 8.71
C ALA A 23 9.97 -0.33 9.80
N ALA A 24 9.74 0.98 9.92
CA ALA A 24 8.76 1.54 10.86
C ALA A 24 7.34 1.05 10.53
N ALA A 25 6.94 1.06 9.26
CA ALA A 25 5.63 0.58 8.81
C ALA A 25 5.39 -0.88 9.20
N LYS A 26 6.40 -1.77 9.04
CA LYS A 26 6.32 -3.18 9.45
C LYS A 26 6.11 -3.36 10.94
N LEU A 27 6.65 -2.47 11.76
CA LEU A 27 6.50 -2.54 13.21
C LEU A 27 5.17 -1.93 13.68
N GLU A 28 4.82 -0.77 13.12
CA GLU A 28 3.74 0.07 13.65
C GLU A 28 2.36 -0.25 13.06
N LEU A 29 2.30 -0.70 11.80
CA LEU A 29 1.05 -0.89 11.08
C LEU A 29 0.54 -2.34 11.07
N ARG A 30 1.35 -3.30 11.52
CA ARG A 30 0.98 -4.72 11.51
C ARG A 30 -0.31 -4.96 12.29
N GLY A 31 -1.29 -5.59 11.65
CA GLY A 31 -2.60 -5.90 12.24
C GLY A 31 -3.51 -4.69 12.43
N ARG A 32 -3.24 -3.56 11.77
CA ARG A 32 -4.13 -2.39 11.74
C ARG A 32 -4.85 -2.30 10.40
N ASP A 33 -6.07 -1.77 10.45
CA ASP A 33 -6.77 -1.32 9.25
C ASP A 33 -6.31 0.09 8.87
N LEU A 34 -6.17 0.35 7.57
CA LEU A 34 -5.76 1.64 7.02
C LEU A 34 -6.89 2.23 6.18
N ALA A 35 -7.16 3.52 6.38
CA ALA A 35 -8.11 4.28 5.58
C ALA A 35 -7.37 5.19 4.59
N CYS A 36 -7.91 5.35 3.39
CA CYS A 36 -7.42 6.29 2.38
C CYS A 36 -8.56 7.12 1.77
N TRP A 37 -8.20 8.21 1.10
CA TRP A 37 -9.13 9.02 0.29
C TRP A 37 -8.97 8.75 -1.21
N CYS A 38 -8.35 7.64 -1.59
CA CYS A 38 -8.30 7.22 -2.98
C CYS A 38 -9.70 6.91 -3.49
N THR A 39 -9.91 7.12 -4.78
CA THR A 39 -11.11 6.66 -5.47
C THR A 39 -11.28 5.15 -5.22
N PRO A 40 -12.49 4.68 -4.81
CA PRO A 40 -12.76 3.26 -4.64
C PRO A 40 -12.46 2.44 -5.89
N ASP A 41 -12.15 1.15 -5.69
CA ASP A 41 -11.91 0.15 -6.74
C ASP A 41 -10.75 0.47 -7.71
N LEU A 42 -9.90 1.42 -7.35
CA LEU A 42 -8.64 1.72 -8.03
C LEU A 42 -7.46 1.42 -7.10
N PRO A 43 -6.22 1.26 -7.62
CA PRO A 43 -5.05 1.10 -6.77
C PRO A 43 -4.98 2.17 -5.67
N CYS A 44 -4.88 1.76 -4.40
CA CYS A 44 -4.69 2.64 -3.25
C CYS A 44 -3.31 2.40 -2.60
N HIS A 45 -2.73 3.47 -2.05
CA HIS A 45 -1.48 3.39 -1.28
C HIS A 45 -1.64 2.62 0.05
N ALA A 46 -2.86 2.53 0.59
CA ALA A 46 -3.14 1.78 1.80
C ALA A 46 -2.90 0.28 1.58
N ASP A 47 -3.26 -0.26 0.42
CA ASP A 47 -3.04 -1.66 0.06
C ASP A 47 -1.53 -2.00 0.04
N VAL A 48 -0.71 -1.07 -0.47
CA VAL A 48 0.76 -1.19 -0.45
C VAL A 48 1.27 -1.26 0.99
N TRP A 49 0.79 -0.38 1.88
CA TRP A 49 1.19 -0.39 3.28
C TRP A 49 0.75 -1.65 4.02
N LEU A 50 -0.47 -2.13 3.77
CA LEU A 50 -0.98 -3.37 4.35
C LEU A 50 -0.11 -4.56 3.93
N ALA A 51 0.20 -4.67 2.64
CA ALA A 51 1.06 -5.74 2.13
C ALA A 51 2.46 -5.70 2.76
N ILE A 52 3.06 -4.50 2.85
CA ILE A 52 4.37 -4.30 3.51
C ILE A 52 4.32 -4.71 4.98
N ALA A 53 3.29 -4.25 5.71
CA ALA A 53 3.17 -4.43 7.15
C ALA A 53 2.92 -5.90 7.54
N ASN A 54 2.19 -6.62 6.69
CA ASN A 54 1.81 -8.01 6.92
C ASN A 54 2.75 -9.02 6.24
N GLY A 55 3.68 -8.56 5.39
CA GLY A 55 4.64 -9.42 4.71
C GLY A 55 4.03 -10.25 3.59
N GLU A 56 2.99 -9.72 2.94
CA GLU A 56 2.23 -10.41 1.90
C GLU A 56 2.97 -10.30 0.56
N THR A 57 3.23 -11.45 -0.08
CA THR A 57 3.92 -11.54 -1.39
C THR A 57 2.97 -11.62 -2.58
N SER A 58 1.65 -11.57 -2.35
CA SER A 58 0.62 -11.71 -3.39
C SER A 58 -0.31 -10.50 -3.37
N GLN A 59 -0.77 -10.10 -4.56
CA GLN A 59 -1.64 -8.94 -4.76
C GLN A 59 -2.80 -8.93 -3.77
N PRO A 60 -3.22 -7.73 -3.30
CA PRO A 60 -4.39 -7.60 -2.45
C PRO A 60 -5.56 -8.29 -3.13
N ASP A 61 -6.23 -9.20 -2.40
CA ASP A 61 -7.56 -9.60 -2.80
C ASP A 61 -8.43 -8.35 -2.70
N THR A 62 -8.81 -7.79 -3.84
CA THR A 62 -9.76 -6.67 -3.87
C THR A 62 -11.15 -7.24 -3.57
N GLY A 63 -11.32 -7.82 -2.37
CA GLY A 63 -12.46 -8.59 -1.88
C GLY A 63 -13.76 -7.78 -1.79
N TYR A 64 -14.17 -7.25 -2.92
CA TYR A 64 -15.46 -6.63 -3.17
C TYR A 64 -16.29 -7.63 -3.97
N ALA A 65 -17.26 -8.24 -3.27
CA ALA A 65 -18.47 -8.74 -3.89
C ALA A 65 -19.47 -7.58 -4.07
#